data_AF-A0A432H2A8-F1
#
_entry.id   AF-A0A432H2A8-F1
#
_cell.length_a   1.000
_cell.length_b   1.000
_cell.length_c   1.000
_cell.angle_alpha   90.00
_cell.angle_beta   90.00
_cell.angle_gamma   90.00
#
_symmetry.space_group_name_H-M   'P 1'
#
loop_
_entity.id
_entity.type
_entity.pdbx_description
1 polymer ?
#
loop_
_entity_poly.entity_id
_entity_poly.type
_entity_poly.pdbx_seq_one_letter_code
_entity_poly.pdbx_strand_id
1 'polypeptide(L)'
;MFFYFFALTEHEYVWLDNGKYEKLQQISASFQSDNFLPILGFEYSNLIAGHYVVLNTNTFKSSWGDLSPDDLYSWLKKPEQKDALVIFAHPGFHFY
;
A
#
# COMPACT_ATOMS: atom_id res chain seq x y z
N MET A 1 -11.07 -20.72 -16.50
CA MET A 1 -11.64 -19.82 -15.48
C MET A 1 -10.76 -18.58 -15.42
N PHE A 2 -11.32 -17.40 -15.66
CA PHE A 2 -10.57 -16.15 -15.54
C PHE A 2 -10.68 -15.64 -14.12
N PHE A 3 -9.55 -15.21 -13.57
CA PHE A 3 -9.47 -14.59 -12.24
C PHE A 3 -9.23 -13.11 -12.43
N TYR A 4 -10.04 -12.29 -11.77
CA TYR A 4 -9.91 -10.84 -11.76
C TYR A 4 -9.37 -10.40 -10.41
N PHE A 5 -8.63 -9.30 -10.39
CA PHE A 5 -8.18 -8.68 -9.15
C PHE A 5 -8.13 -7.18 -9.30
N PHE A 6 -8.22 -6.48 -8.17
CA PHE A 6 -7.82 -5.08 -8.07
C PHE A 6 -7.01 -4.89 -6.80
N ALA A 7 -6.20 -3.84 -6.78
CA ALA A 7 -5.50 -3.41 -5.59
C ALA A 7 -6.10 -2.08 -5.10
N LEU A 8 -6.53 -2.03 -3.85
CA LEU A 8 -6.94 -0.79 -3.20
C LEU A 8 -5.72 -0.19 -2.48
N THR A 9 -5.23 0.95 -2.97
CA THR A 9 -3.95 1.53 -2.55
C THR A 9 -4.10 3.03 -2.30
N GLU A 10 -4.75 3.38 -1.20
CA GLU A 10 -4.91 4.78 -0.79
C GLU A 10 -3.55 5.42 -0.44
N HIS A 11 -3.43 6.73 -0.63
CA HIS A 11 -2.22 7.46 -0.23
C HIS A 11 -2.06 7.46 1.29
N GLU A 12 -0.93 6.94 1.74
CA GLU A 12 -0.59 6.75 3.15
C GLU A 12 -0.44 8.05 3.94
N TYR A 13 -0.06 9.14 3.29
CA TYR A 13 0.27 10.42 3.92
C TYR A 13 -0.92 11.38 4.04
N VAL A 14 -1.91 11.25 3.15
CA VAL A 14 -3.08 12.16 3.09
C VAL A 14 -4.31 11.50 3.69
N TRP A 15 -4.53 10.23 3.35
CA TRP A 15 -5.86 9.63 3.49
C TRP A 15 -5.91 8.46 4.46
N LEU A 16 -4.78 7.87 4.85
CA LEU A 16 -4.75 6.69 5.69
C LEU A 16 -4.23 6.94 7.11
N ASP A 17 -4.98 6.40 8.06
CA ASP A 17 -4.57 6.12 9.42
C ASP A 17 -4.94 4.65 9.74
N ASN A 18 -4.57 4.14 10.91
CA ASN A 18 -4.86 2.76 11.28
C ASN A 18 -6.36 2.43 11.23
N GLY A 19 -7.23 3.33 11.70
CA GLY A 19 -8.68 3.09 11.73
C GLY A 19 -9.29 3.07 10.33
N LYS A 20 -8.81 3.94 9.44
CA LYS A 20 -9.23 3.92 8.02
C LYS A 20 -8.69 2.70 7.31
N TYR A 21 -7.45 2.29 7.56
CA TYR A 21 -6.87 1.08 6.96
C TYR A 21 -7.68 -0.17 7.35
N GLU A 22 -8.04 -0.31 8.64
CA GLU A 22 -8.94 -1.37 9.11
C GLU A 22 -10.31 -1.34 8.44
N LYS A 23 -10.90 -0.14 8.26
CA LYS A 23 -12.17 0.00 7.55
C LYS A 23 -12.06 -0.40 6.07
N LEU A 24 -10.95 -0.08 5.42
CA LEU A 24 -10.68 -0.49 4.04
C LEU A 24 -10.46 -1.99 3.93
N GLN A 25 -9.84 -2.65 4.92
CA GLN A 25 -9.79 -4.12 5.00
C GLN A 25 -11.20 -4.72 4.98
N GLN A 26 -12.10 -4.19 5.80
CA GLN A 26 -13.48 -4.67 5.89
C GLN A 26 -14.24 -4.47 4.57
N ILE A 27 -14.12 -3.28 3.97
CA ILE A 27 -14.74 -2.97 2.68
C ILE A 27 -14.16 -3.86 1.56
N SER A 28 -12.83 -3.99 1.50
CA SER A 28 -12.12 -4.84 0.54
C SER A 28 -12.60 -6.28 0.62
N ALA A 29 -12.71 -6.85 1.83
CA ALA A 29 -13.19 -8.21 2.04
C ALA A 29 -14.61 -8.43 1.49
N SER A 30 -15.48 -7.42 1.50
CA SER A 30 -16.84 -7.52 0.96
C SER A 30 -16.92 -7.70 -0.56
N PHE A 31 -15.84 -7.37 -1.29
CA PHE A 31 -15.78 -7.54 -2.74
C PHE A 31 -15.26 -8.93 -3.16
N GLN A 32 -14.81 -9.75 -2.21
CA GLN A 32 -14.23 -11.05 -2.53
C GLN A 32 -15.30 -12.02 -3.03
N SER A 33 -15.00 -12.71 -4.13
CA SER A 33 -15.83 -13.77 -4.71
C SER A 33 -14.95 -14.86 -5.32
N ASP A 34 -15.57 -15.96 -5.77
CA ASP A 34 -14.87 -17.12 -6.36
C ASP A 34 -13.99 -16.79 -7.58
N ASN A 35 -14.24 -15.66 -8.25
CA ASN A 35 -13.52 -15.23 -9.45
C ASN A 35 -12.91 -13.82 -9.34
N PHE A 36 -12.95 -13.22 -8.15
CA PHE A 36 -12.52 -11.84 -7.93
C PHE A 36 -11.78 -11.69 -6.60
N LEU A 37 -10.52 -11.26 -6.68
CA LEU A 37 -9.63 -11.08 -5.53
C LEU A 37 -9.36 -9.59 -5.28
N PRO A 38 -9.91 -9.00 -4.22
CA PRO A 38 -9.54 -7.67 -3.79
C PRO A 38 -8.24 -7.73 -2.96
N ILE A 39 -7.22 -7.00 -3.37
CA ILE A 39 -5.93 -6.91 -2.67
C ILE A 39 -5.89 -5.57 -1.95
N LEU A 40 -5.69 -5.59 -0.64
CA LEU A 40 -5.44 -4.35 0.08
C LEU A 40 -3.94 -4.02 0.10
N GLY A 41 -3.65 -2.74 -0.07
CA GLY A 41 -2.34 -2.16 0.12
C GLY A 41 -2.44 -0.67 0.47
N PHE A 42 -1.35 0.04 0.25
CA PHE A 42 -1.29 1.49 0.32
C PHE A 42 -0.25 2.01 -0.67
N GLU A 43 -0.41 3.25 -1.10
CA GLU A 43 0.64 3.97 -1.82
C GLU A 43 1.44 4.76 -0.80
N TYR A 44 2.70 4.38 -0.59
CA TYR A 44 3.68 5.17 0.13
C TYR A 44 4.19 6.30 -0.75
N SER A 45 3.86 7.55 -0.47
CA SER A 45 4.22 8.76 -1.17
C SER A 45 5.27 9.55 -0.37
N ASN A 46 6.46 9.72 -0.95
CA ASN A 46 7.48 10.62 -0.44
C ASN A 46 7.86 11.65 -1.52
N LEU A 47 8.03 12.91 -1.12
CA LEU A 47 8.28 14.02 -2.03
C LEU A 47 9.60 13.86 -2.83
N ILE A 48 10.63 13.27 -2.20
CA ILE A 48 11.97 13.13 -2.78
C ILE A 48 12.17 11.73 -3.36
N ALA A 49 11.78 10.70 -2.60
CA ALA A 49 12.01 9.31 -2.96
C ALA A 49 10.98 8.74 -3.95
N GLY A 50 9.94 9.53 -4.28
CA GLY A 50 8.83 9.12 -5.12
C GLY A 50 7.82 8.25 -4.38
N HIS A 51 6.94 7.59 -5.13
CA HIS A 51 5.83 6.85 -4.57
C HIS A 51 5.99 5.34 -4.77
N TYR A 52 5.57 4.53 -3.81
CA TYR A 52 5.71 3.08 -3.82
C TYR A 52 4.37 2.44 -3.44
N VAL A 53 3.82 1.63 -4.32
CA VAL A 53 2.65 0.81 -4.00
C VAL A 53 3.13 -0.41 -3.20
N VAL A 54 2.59 -0.58 -2.00
CA VAL A 54 2.82 -1.74 -1.13
C VAL A 54 1.54 -2.55 -1.07
N LEU A 55 1.59 -3.81 -1.50
CA LEU A 55 0.48 -4.75 -1.54
C LEU A 55 0.70 -5.93 -0.62
N ASN A 56 -0.37 -6.66 -0.31
CA ASN A 56 -0.33 -7.93 0.41
C ASN A 56 0.35 -7.82 1.78
N THR A 57 -0.03 -6.79 2.54
CA THR A 57 0.46 -6.54 3.89
C THR A 57 -0.70 -6.40 4.87
N ASN A 58 -0.51 -6.94 6.07
CA ASN A 58 -1.49 -6.85 7.16
C ASN A 58 -1.32 -5.57 7.99
N THR A 59 -0.26 -4.81 7.74
CA THR A 59 0.08 -3.64 8.53
C THR A 59 0.29 -2.44 7.62
N PHE A 60 0.03 -1.27 8.18
CA PHE A 60 0.15 -0.01 7.48
C PHE A 60 1.39 0.76 7.95
N LYS A 61 2.01 1.52 7.03
CA LYS A 61 3.07 2.47 7.36
C LYS A 61 2.74 3.82 6.73
N SER A 62 2.30 4.76 7.58
CA SER A 62 2.18 6.16 7.17
C SER A 62 3.56 6.79 6.95
N SER A 63 3.64 7.73 6.01
CA SER A 63 4.75 8.67 5.82
C SER A 63 4.47 10.06 6.37
N TRP A 64 3.35 10.24 7.08
CA TRP A 64 3.03 11.50 7.74
C TRP A 64 4.19 11.91 8.67
N GLY A 65 4.82 13.05 8.38
CA GLY A 65 6.03 13.52 9.07
C GLY A 65 7.35 13.38 8.31
N ASP A 66 7.30 13.04 7.02
CA ASP A 66 8.45 12.95 6.09
C ASP A 66 9.51 11.93 6.55
N LEU A 67 9.09 10.67 6.55
CA LEU A 67 9.97 9.54 6.81
C LEU A 67 10.83 9.28 5.57
N SER A 68 12.11 9.02 5.79
CA SER A 68 13.05 8.75 4.73
C SER A 68 12.68 7.45 3.98
N PRO A 69 13.14 7.26 2.72
CA PRO A 69 13.06 5.95 2.09
C PRO A 69 13.71 4.82 2.92
N ASP A 70 14.72 5.13 3.74
CA ASP A 70 15.33 4.16 4.65
C ASP A 70 14.36 3.65 5.72
N ASP A 71 13.40 4.47 6.16
CA ASP A 71 12.37 4.06 7.11
C ASP A 71 11.37 3.09 6.46
N LEU A 72 10.99 3.34 5.20
CA LEU A 72 10.18 2.41 4.42
C LEU A 72 10.92 1.08 4.24
N TYR A 73 12.19 1.12 3.83
CA TYR A 73 13.00 -0.08 3.62
C TYR A 73 13.23 -0.86 4.92
N SER A 74 13.45 -0.17 6.03
CA SER A 74 13.59 -0.79 7.34
C SER A 74 12.29 -1.44 7.80
N TRP A 75 11.14 -0.80 7.53
CA TRP A 75 9.83 -1.38 7.79
C TRP A 75 9.55 -2.61 6.93
N LEU A 76 9.88 -2.58 5.63
CA LEU A 76 9.74 -3.70 4.69
C LEU A 76 10.60 -4.92 5.04
N LYS A 77 11.74 -4.72 5.73
CA LYS A 77 12.60 -5.81 6.19
C LYS A 77 12.06 -6.57 7.41
N LYS A 78 10.99 -6.07 8.04
CA LYS A 78 10.43 -6.72 9.22
C LYS A 78 9.76 -8.05 8.84
N PRO A 79 9.83 -9.09 9.69
CA PRO A 79 9.25 -10.41 9.40
C PRO A 79 7.76 -10.38 9.06
N GLU A 80 7.00 -9.41 9.60
CA GLU A 80 5.57 -9.25 9.33
C GLU A 80 5.28 -8.83 7.89
N GLN A 81 6.27 -8.30 7.16
CA GLN A 81 6.16 -7.86 5.76
C GLN A 81 6.66 -8.89 4.75
N LYS A 82 6.96 -10.13 5.18
CA LYS A 82 7.61 -11.15 4.33
C LYS A 82 6.88 -11.44 3.00
N ASP A 83 5.57 -11.22 2.97
CA ASP A 83 4.71 -11.48 1.81
C ASP A 83 4.33 -10.18 1.06
N ALA A 84 4.82 -9.03 1.51
CA ALA A 84 4.51 -7.74 0.92
C ALA A 84 5.16 -7.61 -0.47
N LEU A 85 4.39 -7.13 -1.44
CA LEU A 85 4.87 -6.79 -2.78
C LEU A 85 5.01 -5.28 -2.89
N VAL A 86 6.17 -4.80 -3.33
CA VAL A 86 6.47 -3.36 -3.43
C VAL A 86 6.78 -3.02 -4.88
N ILE A 87 6.11 -1.98 -5.39
CA ILE A 87 6.23 -1.51 -6.77
C ILE A 87 6.55 -0.02 -6.73
N PHE A 88 7.60 0.42 -7.43
CA PHE A 88 7.86 1.85 -7.61
C PHE A 88 6.80 2.43 -8.55
N ALA A 89 5.94 3.29 -8.00
CA ALA A 89 4.81 3.86 -8.71
C ALA A 89 5.26 5.00 -9.60
N HIS A 90 4.76 5.00 -10.85
CA HIS A 90 4.92 6.08 -11.83
C HIS A 90 6.33 6.73 -11.85
N PRO A 91 7.42 5.95 -12.04
CA PRO A 91 8.80 6.43 -11.93
C PRO A 91 9.19 7.53 -12.91
N GLY A 92 8.42 7.71 -13.99
CA GLY A 92 8.60 8.78 -14.97
C GLY A 92 7.73 10.01 -14.70
N PHE A 93 6.96 10.02 -13.60
CA PHE A 93 6.17 11.18 -13.22
C PHE A 93 7.08 12.24 -12.63
N HIS A 94 6.94 13.44 -13.18
CA HIS A 94 7.70 14.58 -12.75
C HIS A 94 6.86 15.40 -11.77
N PHE A 95 7.26 15.41 -10.51
CA PHE A 95 6.73 16.32 -9.51
C PHE A 95 7.33 17.72 -9.75
N TYR A 96 6.76 18.46 -10.72
CA TYR A 96 7.08 19.86 -10.98
C TYR A 96 5.82 20.71 -10.82
#